data_AF-A0A067F3J1-F1
#
_entry.id   AF-A0A067F3J1-F1
#
_cell.length_a   1.000
_cell.length_b   1.000
_cell.length_c   1.000
_cell.angle_alpha   90.00
_cell.angle_beta   90.00
_cell.angle_gamma   90.00
#
_symmetry.space_group_name_H-M   'P 1'
#
loop_
_entity.id
_entity.type
_entity.pdbx_description
1 polymer ?
#
loop_
_entity_poly.entity_id
_entity_poly.type
_entity_poly.pdbx_seq_one_letter_code
_entity_poly.pdbx_strand_id
1 'polypeptide(L)'
;MVTWLLPYAVDAVPCRIAFERGKERHFSLLGISLGTSGWIVLAEELPVNRQFGVVRVAAPLAGSNPRIDEKHSRWLHLRIRPSALPFMDPSKSGVYNKVKSKALVDGRWTLAFRDEESCKSAFSMILEEMNLQFNEVERRLRPLLDLERDSDFSNLSPRPPKALSSNTTASNSL
;
A
#
# COMPACT_ATOMS: atom_id res chain seq x y z
N MET A 1 -23.72 1.17 7.66
CA MET A 1 -23.51 0.06 6.70
C MET A 1 -23.30 0.73 5.35
N VAL A 2 -22.05 0.84 4.88
CA VAL A 2 -21.75 1.55 3.64
C VAL A 2 -21.83 0.55 2.50
N THR A 3 -22.91 0.60 1.74
CA THR A 3 -23.09 -0.20 0.53
C THR A 3 -22.33 0.49 -0.59
N TRP A 4 -21.10 0.06 -0.86
CA TRP A 4 -20.40 0.46 -2.08
C TRP A 4 -20.91 -0.42 -3.22
N LEU A 5 -21.56 0.18 -4.22
CA LEU A 5 -21.82 -0.48 -5.51
C LEU A 5 -20.47 -0.57 -6.23
N LEU A 6 -19.74 -1.66 -6.02
CA LEU A 6 -18.51 -1.91 -6.76
C LEU A 6 -18.88 -2.59 -8.09
N PRO A 7 -18.66 -1.95 -9.26
CA PRO A 7 -18.81 -2.62 -10.56
C PRO A 7 -17.80 -3.76 -10.78
N TYR A 8 -16.88 -3.99 -9.84
CA TYR A 8 -15.82 -5.01 -9.86
C TYR A 8 -16.21 -6.38 -9.30
N ALA A 9 -17.50 -6.64 -9.05
CA ALA A 9 -17.94 -7.95 -8.53
C ALA A 9 -17.62 -9.13 -9.47
N VAL A 10 -17.30 -8.86 -10.74
CA VAL A 10 -16.95 -9.88 -11.74
C VAL A 10 -15.61 -10.55 -11.46
N ASP A 11 -14.67 -9.83 -10.85
CA ASP A 11 -13.30 -10.32 -10.64
C ASP A 11 -13.10 -10.95 -9.26
N ALA A 12 -14.10 -10.93 -8.38
CA ALA A 12 -13.96 -11.43 -7.02
C ALA A 12 -13.76 -12.96 -6.99
N VAL A 13 -12.75 -13.42 -6.25
CA VAL A 13 -12.40 -14.85 -6.17
C VAL A 13 -12.99 -15.49 -4.91
N PRO A 14 -13.84 -16.53 -5.02
CA PRO A 14 -14.39 -17.22 -3.86
C PRO A 14 -13.30 -17.90 -3.01
N CYS A 15 -13.34 -17.68 -1.71
CA CYS A 15 -12.39 -18.22 -0.74
C CYS A 15 -13.07 -18.57 0.59
N ARG A 16 -12.35 -19.27 1.44
CA ARG A 16 -12.75 -19.58 2.82
C ARG A 16 -11.70 -19.02 3.78
N ILE A 17 -12.16 -18.50 4.92
CA ILE A 17 -11.31 -17.98 5.99
C ILE A 17 -11.93 -18.30 7.34
N ALA A 18 -11.10 -18.59 8.33
CA ALA A 18 -11.49 -18.71 9.73
C ALA A 18 -10.89 -17.56 10.55
N PHE A 19 -11.74 -16.65 11.03
CA PHE A 19 -11.32 -15.59 11.96
C PHE A 19 -11.15 -16.11 13.40
N GLU A 20 -11.85 -17.20 13.72
CA GLU A 20 -11.78 -17.89 15.00
C GLU A 20 -11.61 -19.39 14.75
N ARG A 21 -10.95 -20.09 15.67
CA ARG A 21 -10.73 -21.53 15.57
C ARG A 21 -12.07 -22.26 15.42
N GLY A 22 -12.23 -23.01 14.33
CA GLY A 22 -13.44 -23.78 14.04
C GLY A 22 -14.60 -22.99 13.40
N LYS A 23 -14.43 -21.69 13.12
CA LYS A 23 -15.47 -20.86 12.46
C LYS A 23 -15.03 -20.41 11.07
N GLU A 24 -14.84 -21.39 10.19
CA GLU A 24 -14.59 -21.12 8.78
C GLU A 24 -15.85 -20.62 8.08
N ARG A 25 -15.70 -19.60 7.23
CA ARG A 25 -16.80 -18.96 6.51
C ARG A 25 -16.42 -18.76 5.05
N HIS A 26 -17.42 -18.76 4.19
CA HIS A 26 -17.28 -18.47 2.77
C HIS A 26 -17.32 -16.96 2.53
N PHE A 27 -16.38 -16.49 1.72
CA PHE A 27 -16.21 -15.10 1.34
C PHE A 27 -15.79 -15.02 -0.12
N SER A 28 -15.94 -13.85 -0.72
CA SER A 28 -15.28 -13.49 -1.96
C SER A 28 -14.19 -12.48 -1.66
N LEU A 29 -12.99 -12.77 -2.14
CA LEU A 29 -11.82 -11.91 -2.06
C LEU A 29 -11.82 -10.96 -3.26
N LEU A 30 -11.54 -9.69 -3.00
CA LEU A 30 -11.30 -8.71 -4.04
C LEU A 30 -10.16 -7.76 -3.63
N GLY A 31 -9.16 -7.61 -4.50
CA GLY A 31 -8.18 -6.53 -4.43
C GLY A 31 -8.70 -5.34 -5.23
N ILE A 32 -8.58 -4.13 -4.69
CA ILE A 32 -8.92 -2.89 -5.39
C ILE A 32 -7.91 -1.79 -5.05
N SER A 33 -7.54 -1.00 -6.04
CA SER A 33 -6.80 0.25 -5.87
C SER A 33 -7.54 1.42 -6.50
N LEU A 34 -7.41 2.59 -5.87
CA LEU A 34 -7.91 3.85 -6.39
C LEU A 34 -6.89 4.95 -6.06
N GLY A 35 -6.19 5.39 -7.10
CA GLY A 35 -5.10 6.35 -6.95
C GLY A 35 -3.99 5.77 -6.05
N THR A 36 -3.65 6.49 -4.98
CA THR A 36 -2.62 6.07 -4.01
C THR A 36 -3.16 5.17 -2.91
N SER A 37 -4.46 4.85 -2.92
CA SER A 37 -5.10 4.03 -1.90
C SER A 37 -5.44 2.66 -2.47
N GLY A 38 -5.43 1.64 -1.63
CA GLY A 38 -5.77 0.29 -2.05
C GLY A 38 -6.18 -0.57 -0.87
N TRP A 39 -7.10 -1.49 -1.12
CA TRP A 39 -7.68 -2.37 -0.13
C TRP A 39 -7.79 -3.81 -0.65
N ILE A 40 -7.60 -4.75 0.27
CA ILE A 40 -8.05 -6.13 0.13
C ILE A 40 -9.36 -6.25 0.89
N VAL A 41 -10.39 -6.72 0.22
CA VAL A 41 -11.77 -6.79 0.71
C VAL A 41 -12.22 -8.24 0.77
N LEU A 42 -12.86 -8.61 1.89
CA LEU A 42 -13.59 -9.86 2.04
C LEU A 42 -15.09 -9.54 2.13
N ALA A 43 -15.81 -9.91 1.08
CA ALA A 43 -17.25 -9.73 0.97
C ALA A 43 -17.99 -11.05 1.19
N GLU A 44 -19.03 -11.04 2.02
CA GLU A 44 -19.94 -12.17 2.14
C GLU A 44 -20.91 -12.16 0.95
N GLU A 45 -21.01 -13.29 0.25
CA GLU A 45 -21.95 -13.46 -0.86
C GLU A 45 -23.38 -13.57 -0.30
N LEU A 46 -24.29 -12.71 -0.76
CA LEU A 46 -25.70 -12.78 -0.36
C LEU A 46 -26.45 -13.75 -1.27
N PRO A 47 -27.31 -14.64 -0.73
CA PRO A 47 -28.02 -15.64 -1.53
C PRO A 47 -29.00 -15.05 -2.56
N VAL A 48 -29.38 -13.78 -2.42
CA VAL A 48 -30.41 -13.13 -3.24
C VAL A 48 -29.81 -12.41 -4.46
N ASN A 49 -28.52 -12.04 -4.44
CA ASN A 49 -27.94 -11.26 -5.53
C ASN A 49 -26.43 -11.46 -5.65
N ARG A 50 -25.97 -12.30 -6.60
CA ARG A 50 -24.54 -12.60 -6.82
C ARG A 50 -23.70 -11.39 -7.24
N GLN A 51 -24.34 -10.30 -7.64
CA GLN A 51 -23.68 -9.04 -8.03
C GLN A 51 -23.40 -8.11 -6.84
N PHE A 52 -23.95 -8.39 -5.65
CA PHE A 52 -23.80 -7.53 -4.48
C PHE A 52 -23.38 -8.36 -3.25
N GLY A 53 -22.27 -7.97 -2.63
CA GLY A 53 -21.79 -8.58 -1.40
C GLY A 53 -21.72 -7.59 -0.24
N VAL A 54 -21.79 -8.08 0.99
CA VAL A 54 -21.55 -7.26 2.18
C VAL A 54 -20.08 -7.34 2.54
N VAL A 55 -19.35 -6.22 2.44
CA VAL A 55 -17.98 -6.14 2.94
C VAL A 55 -17.98 -6.34 4.46
N ARG A 56 -17.37 -7.43 4.92
CA ARG A 56 -17.23 -7.72 6.35
C ARG A 56 -15.91 -7.22 6.90
N VAL A 57 -14.85 -7.33 6.12
CA VAL A 57 -13.52 -6.90 6.52
C VAL A 57 -12.81 -6.29 5.32
N ALA A 58 -12.04 -5.25 5.58
CA ALA A 58 -11.13 -4.63 4.63
C ALA A 58 -9.76 -4.44 5.30
N ALA A 59 -8.70 -4.61 4.52
CA ALA A 59 -7.33 -4.43 4.95
C ALA A 59 -6.58 -3.55 3.93
N PRO A 60 -5.56 -2.79 4.33
CA PRO A 60 -4.71 -2.07 3.39
C PRO A 60 -4.05 -3.05 2.40
N LEU A 61 -4.08 -2.71 1.11
CA LEU A 61 -3.40 -3.47 0.06
C LEU A 61 -1.87 -3.33 0.17
N ALA A 62 -1.41 -2.11 0.46
CA ALA A 62 -0.01 -1.82 0.70
C ALA A 62 0.53 -2.62 1.89
N GLY A 63 1.64 -3.33 1.66
CA GLY A 63 2.30 -4.14 2.69
C GLY A 63 1.61 -5.48 2.99
N SER A 64 0.61 -5.87 2.21
CA SER A 64 -0.12 -7.14 2.37
C SER A 64 0.75 -8.38 2.11
N ASN A 65 1.82 -8.27 1.31
CA ASN A 65 2.82 -9.31 1.06
C ASN A 65 2.19 -10.70 0.82
N PRO A 66 1.42 -10.86 -0.28
CA PRO A 66 0.75 -12.12 -0.62
C PRO A 66 1.78 -13.22 -0.84
N ARG A 67 1.50 -14.42 -0.32
CA ARG A 67 2.34 -15.61 -0.49
C ARG A 67 1.50 -16.87 -0.56
N ILE A 68 1.69 -17.67 -1.59
CA ILE A 68 1.09 -19.00 -1.67
C ILE A 68 1.81 -19.92 -0.67
N ASP A 69 1.07 -20.72 0.07
CA ASP A 69 1.63 -21.69 1.02
C ASP A 69 2.40 -22.79 0.26
N GLU A 70 3.63 -23.09 0.72
CA GLU A 70 4.52 -24.07 0.08
C GLU A 70 4.00 -25.51 0.17
N LYS A 71 3.25 -25.83 1.25
CA LYS A 71 2.66 -27.16 1.49
C LYS A 71 1.25 -27.27 0.93
N HIS A 72 0.53 -26.16 0.85
CA HIS A 72 -0.86 -26.08 0.44
C HIS A 72 -1.03 -25.09 -0.70
N SER A 73 -0.86 -25.52 -1.96
CA SER A 73 -0.95 -24.64 -3.14
C SER A 73 -2.28 -23.89 -3.32
N ARG A 74 -3.32 -24.30 -2.58
CA ARG A 74 -4.64 -23.65 -2.54
C ARG A 74 -4.77 -22.60 -1.45
N TRP A 75 -3.73 -22.35 -0.67
CA TRP A 75 -3.75 -21.41 0.45
C TRP A 75 -2.92 -20.18 0.12
N LEU A 76 -3.49 -19.00 0.42
CA LEU A 76 -2.83 -17.72 0.28
C LEU A 76 -2.71 -17.07 1.66
N HIS A 77 -1.49 -16.71 2.02
CA HIS A 77 -1.18 -15.94 3.21
C HIS A 77 -1.11 -14.45 2.88
N LEU A 78 -1.73 -13.64 3.72
CA LEU A 78 -1.69 -12.18 3.68
C LEU A 78 -1.28 -11.63 5.05
N ARG A 79 -0.44 -10.60 5.03
CA ARG A 79 -0.04 -9.82 6.21
C ARG A 79 -0.92 -8.59 6.34
N ILE A 80 -1.73 -8.51 7.38
CA ILE A 80 -2.68 -7.42 7.60
C ILE A 80 -2.07 -6.45 8.59
N ARG A 81 -1.52 -5.35 8.09
CA ARG A 81 -1.04 -4.24 8.94
C ARG A 81 -2.25 -3.48 9.49
N PRO A 82 -2.29 -3.17 10.80
CA PRO A 82 -3.29 -2.25 11.34
C PRO A 82 -3.22 -0.91 10.62
N SER A 83 -4.37 -0.31 10.31
CA SER A 83 -4.47 0.96 9.58
C SER A 83 -3.97 2.18 10.38
N ALA A 84 -3.70 2.02 11.67
CA ALA A 84 -3.11 3.06 12.49
C ALA A 84 -1.60 3.14 12.24
N LEU A 85 -1.16 4.21 11.57
CA LEU A 85 0.24 4.61 11.57
C LEU A 85 0.71 4.77 13.02
N PRO A 86 1.84 4.17 13.43
CA PRO A 86 2.35 4.29 14.80
C PRO A 86 2.80 5.72 15.17
N PHE A 87 2.76 6.66 14.22
CA PHE A 87 3.20 8.04 14.38
C PHE A 87 2.06 9.05 14.64
N MET A 88 0.80 8.62 14.59
CA MET A 88 -0.29 9.51 15.00
C MET A 88 -0.35 9.57 16.52
N ASP A 89 0.02 10.74 17.07
CA ASP A 89 -0.15 11.07 18.47
C ASP A 89 -1.61 10.77 18.90
N PRO A 90 -1.83 9.86 19.87
CA PRO A 90 -3.16 9.51 20.34
C PRO A 90 -3.94 10.71 20.90
N SER A 91 -3.26 11.83 21.21
CA SER A 91 -3.88 13.09 21.63
C SER A 91 -4.64 13.83 20.52
N LYS A 92 -4.35 13.56 19.24
CA LYS A 92 -5.00 14.20 18.09
C LYS A 92 -6.19 13.41 17.53
N SER A 93 -6.40 12.16 17.98
CA SER A 93 -7.57 11.34 17.65
C SER A 93 -8.71 11.60 18.65
N GLY A 94 -9.13 12.86 18.75
CA GLY A 94 -10.33 13.22 19.49
C GLY A 94 -11.55 12.70 18.71
N VAL A 95 -12.11 11.57 19.17
CA VAL A 95 -13.49 11.04 18.98
C VAL A 95 -13.52 9.49 18.88
N TYR A 96 -12.40 8.81 18.59
CA TYR A 96 -12.38 7.35 18.39
C TYR A 96 -11.61 6.54 19.46
N ASN A 97 -11.63 6.93 20.73
CA ASN A 97 -10.92 6.18 21.77
C ASN A 97 -11.86 5.44 22.73
N LYS A 98 -12.24 4.21 22.35
CA LYS A 98 -12.44 3.12 23.32
C LYS A 98 -12.24 1.71 22.74
N VAL A 99 -11.36 1.54 21.75
CA VAL A 99 -10.86 0.19 21.41
C VAL A 99 -9.47 0.07 21.98
N LYS A 100 -9.37 -0.74 23.04
CA LYS A 100 -8.15 -1.04 23.78
C LYS A 100 -6.97 -1.21 22.81
N SER A 101 -5.91 -0.45 23.01
CA SER A 101 -4.61 -0.62 22.37
C SER A 101 -4.01 -1.97 22.79
N LYS A 102 -4.54 -3.07 22.24
CA LYS A 102 -3.72 -4.26 22.06
C LYS A 102 -2.64 -3.82 21.07
N ALA A 103 -1.38 -4.08 21.41
CA ALA A 103 -0.24 -3.83 20.53
C ALA A 103 -0.64 -4.16 19.09
N LEU A 104 -0.31 -3.27 18.14
CA LEU A 104 -0.62 -3.37 16.72
C LEU A 104 0.13 -4.57 16.12
N VAL A 105 -0.28 -5.79 16.49
CA VAL A 105 0.23 -7.03 15.95
C VAL A 105 -0.34 -7.13 14.55
N ASP A 106 0.54 -7.35 13.59
CA ASP A 106 0.14 -7.66 12.23
C ASP A 106 -0.80 -8.85 12.25
N GLY A 107 -2.02 -8.63 11.78
CA GLY A 107 -2.93 -9.72 11.50
C GLY A 107 -2.29 -10.62 10.43
N ARG A 108 -2.60 -11.91 10.47
CA ARG A 108 -2.29 -12.84 9.38
C ARG A 108 -3.61 -13.41 8.91
N TRP A 109 -3.90 -13.29 7.63
CA TRP A 109 -5.00 -14.01 7.02
C TRP A 109 -4.44 -15.19 6.25
N THR A 110 -5.09 -16.33 6.39
CA THR A 110 -4.89 -17.50 5.54
C THR A 110 -6.20 -17.76 4.84
N LEU A 111 -6.22 -17.60 3.53
CA LEU A 111 -7.36 -17.83 2.67
C LEU A 111 -7.21 -19.19 2.00
N ALA A 112 -8.24 -20.01 2.06
CA ALA A 112 -8.30 -21.29 1.36
C ALA A 112 -9.19 -21.18 0.13
N PHE A 113 -8.66 -21.55 -1.04
CA PHE A 113 -9.38 -21.53 -2.30
C PHE A 113 -9.85 -22.92 -2.70
N ARG A 114 -10.79 -22.97 -3.65
CA ARG A 114 -11.32 -24.23 -4.19
C ARG A 114 -10.21 -25.07 -4.85
N ASP A 115 -9.39 -24.42 -5.64
CA ASP A 115 -8.33 -25.00 -6.46
C ASP A 115 -7.12 -24.06 -6.56
N GLU A 116 -6.03 -24.60 -7.10
CA GLU A 116 -4.77 -23.88 -7.25
C GLU A 116 -4.87 -22.71 -8.24
N GLU A 117 -5.68 -22.87 -9.29
CA GLU A 117 -5.89 -21.81 -10.29
C GLU A 117 -6.57 -20.59 -9.67
N SER A 118 -7.60 -20.81 -8.84
CA SER A 118 -8.26 -19.77 -8.06
C SER A 118 -7.29 -19.07 -7.11
N CYS A 119 -6.41 -19.82 -6.45
CA CYS A 119 -5.38 -19.26 -5.56
C CYS A 119 -4.39 -18.38 -6.34
N LYS A 120 -3.93 -18.84 -7.51
CA LYS A 120 -3.05 -18.08 -8.40
C LYS A 120 -3.73 -16.83 -8.97
N SER A 121 -4.99 -16.94 -9.37
CA SER A 121 -5.79 -15.81 -9.84
C SER A 121 -5.91 -14.72 -8.76
N ALA A 122 -6.26 -15.11 -7.53
CA ALA A 122 -6.29 -14.21 -6.39
C ALA A 122 -4.93 -13.56 -6.09
N PHE A 123 -3.85 -14.35 -6.14
CA PHE A 123 -2.49 -13.84 -5.96
C PHE A 123 -2.12 -12.80 -7.02
N SER A 124 -2.38 -13.10 -8.31
CA SER A 124 -2.10 -12.21 -9.43
C SER A 124 -2.90 -10.91 -9.36
N MET A 125 -4.20 -10.99 -9.04
CA MET A 125 -5.05 -9.82 -8.86
C MET A 125 -4.49 -8.87 -7.79
N ILE A 126 -4.13 -9.41 -6.63
CA ILE A 126 -3.57 -8.60 -5.54
C ILE A 126 -2.24 -7.94 -5.98
N LEU A 127 -1.40 -8.67 -6.72
CA LEU A 127 -0.12 -8.15 -7.19
C LEU A 127 -0.30 -7.06 -8.26
N GLU A 128 -1.26 -7.22 -9.16
CA GLU A 128 -1.61 -6.23 -10.17
C GLU A 128 -2.08 -4.93 -9.54
N GLU A 129 -3.05 -5.01 -8.62
CA GLU A 129 -3.56 -3.83 -7.89
C GLU A 129 -2.47 -3.16 -7.05
N MET A 130 -1.55 -3.94 -6.45
CA MET A 130 -0.39 -3.39 -5.75
C MET A 130 0.53 -2.62 -6.70
N ASN A 131 0.79 -3.13 -7.90
CA ASN A 131 1.62 -2.46 -8.90
C ASN A 131 0.95 -1.18 -9.38
N LEU A 132 -0.36 -1.17 -9.61
CA LEU A 132 -1.12 0.04 -9.96
C LEU A 132 -1.00 1.10 -8.87
N GLN A 133 -1.21 0.72 -7.61
CA GLN A 133 -1.05 1.62 -6.47
C GLN A 133 0.39 2.16 -6.36
N PHE A 134 1.39 1.27 -6.52
CA PHE A 134 2.80 1.64 -6.46
C PHE A 134 3.18 2.65 -7.54
N ASN A 135 2.80 2.38 -8.79
CA ASN A 135 3.08 3.24 -9.93
C ASN A 135 2.45 4.63 -9.74
N GLU A 136 1.24 4.71 -9.20
CA GLU A 136 0.60 6.00 -8.93
C GLU A 136 1.29 6.77 -7.80
N VAL A 137 1.75 6.09 -6.76
CA VAL A 137 2.57 6.71 -5.70
C VAL A 137 3.88 7.22 -6.27
N GLU A 138 4.60 6.39 -7.04
CA GLU A 138 5.86 6.77 -7.69
C GLU A 138 5.65 8.01 -8.58
N ARG A 139 4.63 7.99 -9.46
CA ARG A 139 4.33 9.11 -10.36
C ARG A 139 4.09 10.43 -9.61
N ARG A 140 3.45 10.38 -8.43
CA ARG A 140 3.19 11.57 -7.61
C ARG A 140 4.42 12.04 -6.83
N LEU A 141 5.27 11.13 -6.39
CA LEU A 141 6.46 11.45 -5.61
C LEU A 141 7.65 11.87 -6.48
N ARG A 142 7.72 11.40 -7.72
CA ARG A 142 8.84 11.65 -8.64
C ARG A 142 9.22 13.14 -8.76
N PRO A 143 8.29 14.09 -8.95
CA PRO A 143 8.65 15.52 -9.01
C PRO A 143 9.28 16.06 -7.72
N LEU A 144 8.94 15.48 -6.56
CA LEU A 144 9.50 15.92 -5.27
C LEU A 144 10.93 15.40 -5.07
N LEU A 145 11.20 14.19 -5.54
CA LEU A 145 12.53 13.57 -5.46
C LEU A 145 13.50 14.16 -6.50
N ASP A 146 12.99 14.55 -7.67
CA ASP A 146 13.81 15.20 -8.70
C ASP A 146 14.15 16.65 -8.33
N LEU A 147 13.28 17.36 -7.59
CA LEU A 147 13.54 18.70 -7.07
C LEU A 147 14.70 18.73 -6.05
N GLU A 148 14.87 17.66 -5.26
CA GLU A 148 15.97 17.53 -4.30
C GLU A 148 17.33 17.43 -5.02
N ARG A 149 17.37 16.78 -6.19
CA ARG A 149 18.59 16.68 -7.02
C ARG A 149 19.00 18.03 -7.60
N ASP A 150 18.07 18.85 -8.06
CA ASP A 150 18.38 20.17 -8.63
C ASP A 150 18.87 21.17 -7.56
N SER A 151 18.44 21.00 -6.30
CA SER A 151 18.92 21.80 -5.18
C SER A 151 20.40 21.52 -4.86
N ASP A 152 20.85 20.28 -4.97
CA ASP A 152 22.24 19.89 -4.67
C ASP A 152 23.26 20.39 -5.71
N PHE A 153 22.86 20.56 -6.97
CA PHE A 153 23.74 21.11 -8.01
C PHE A 153 23.89 22.64 -7.97
N SER A 154 22.93 23.35 -7.37
CA SER A 154 23.00 24.82 -7.24
C SER A 154 24.09 25.30 -6.24
N ASN A 155 24.58 24.41 -5.37
CA ASN A 155 25.67 24.69 -4.43
C ASN A 155 27.07 24.33 -4.96
N LEU A 156 27.17 23.80 -6.18
CA LEU A 156 28.45 23.48 -6.84
C LEU A 156 28.72 24.42 -8.02
N SER A 157 28.49 25.73 -7.87
CA SER A 157 29.04 26.71 -8.80
C SER A 157 30.54 26.90 -8.50
N PRO A 158 31.46 26.62 -9.43
CA PRO A 158 32.87 26.94 -9.26
C PRO A 158 33.03 28.46 -9.18
N ARG A 159 33.57 28.98 -8.08
CA ARG A 159 34.04 30.37 -8.04
C ARG A 159 35.13 30.52 -9.11
N PRO A 160 35.06 31.53 -10.00
CA PRO A 160 36.16 31.78 -10.92
C PRO A 160 37.42 32.15 -10.12
N PRO A 161 38.62 31.69 -10.53
CA PRO A 161 39.86 32.12 -9.92
C PRO A 161 40.00 33.63 -10.10
N LYS A 162 40.12 34.38 -8.99
CA LYS A 162 40.50 35.78 -9.02
C LYS A 162 41.84 35.89 -9.75
N ALA A 163 41.84 36.56 -10.91
CA ALA A 163 43.05 36.94 -11.61
C ALA A 163 43.93 37.75 -10.65
N LEU A 164 45.16 37.28 -10.43
CA LEU A 164 46.19 38.02 -9.71
C LEU A 164 46.64 39.16 -10.62
N SER A 165 46.17 40.37 -10.34
CA SER A 165 46.63 41.58 -11.01
C SER A 165 48.06 41.89 -10.54
N SER A 166 49.00 41.80 -11.47
CA SER A 166 50.38 42.25 -11.31
C SER A 166 50.41 43.77 -11.33
N ASN A 167 50.66 44.39 -10.17
CA ASN A 167 50.96 45.81 -10.09
C ASN A 167 52.41 46.04 -10.56
N THR A 168 52.58 46.49 -11.79
CA THR A 168 53.81 47.13 -12.26
C THR A 168 53.79 48.59 -11.80
N THR A 169 54.57 48.91 -10.76
CA THR A 169 54.80 50.30 -10.36
C THR A 169 55.98 50.84 -11.16
N ALA A 170 55.70 51.66 -12.16
CA ALA A 170 56.64 52.62 -12.71
C ALA A 170 56.37 53.99 -12.06
N SER A 171 57.39 54.61 -11.47
CA SER A 171 57.47 56.06 -11.25
C SER A 171 58.94 56.42 -10.99
N ASN A 172 59.41 57.42 -11.73
CA ASN A 172 60.80 57.80 -11.91
C ASN A 172 61.24 58.91 -10.94
N SER A 173 62.57 59.08 -10.88
CA SER A 173 63.34 60.32 -10.78
C SER A 173 63.52 61.02 -9.43
N LEU A 174 64.78 61.06 -8.98
CA LEU A 174 65.58 62.28 -8.85
C LEU A 174 67.07 61.95 -9.03
#